data_AF-A0A353RKK8-F1
#
_entry.id   AF-A0A353RKK8-F1
#
_cell.length_a   1.000
_cell.length_b   1.000
_cell.length_c   1.000
_cell.angle_alpha   90.00
_cell.angle_beta   90.00
_cell.angle_gamma   90.00
#
_symmetry.space_group_name_H-M   'P 1'
#
loop_
_entity.id
_entity.type
_entity.pdbx_description
1 polymer ?
#
loop_
_entity_poly.entity_id
_entity_poly.type
_entity_poly.pdbx_seq_one_letter_code
_entity_poly.pdbx_strand_id
1 'polypeptide(L)'
;MDMKSFFIFLYLVIPTVALCQTKSYTALRAGEAPRIDGHLGDECWQHTEWAGDFIQYEPVPHAPPSQQTLYAIVYDDDNLYVAIKALDSIPAEIVRR
;
A
#
# COMPACT_ATOMS: atom_id res chain seq x y z
N MET A 1 19.98 24.80 -35.19
CA MET A 1 19.05 24.02 -34.35
C MET A 1 18.14 25.03 -33.69
N ASP A 2 16.92 25.18 -34.20
CA ASP A 2 16.05 26.30 -33.84
C ASP A 2 15.56 26.20 -32.39
N MET A 3 15.52 27.35 -31.70
CA MET A 3 15.09 27.46 -30.30
C MET A 3 13.69 26.85 -30.05
N LYS A 4 12.84 26.85 -31.08
CA LYS A 4 11.51 26.24 -31.06
C LYS A 4 11.55 24.70 -31.01
N SER A 5 12.53 24.08 -31.67
CA SER A 5 12.74 22.63 -31.66
C SER A 5 13.30 22.13 -30.32
N PHE A 6 14.04 22.98 -29.58
CA PHE A 6 14.52 22.67 -28.24
C PHE A 6 13.38 22.61 -27.21
N PHE A 7 12.43 23.56 -27.26
CA PHE A 7 11.26 23.57 -26.37
C PHE A 7 10.32 22.38 -26.61
N ILE A 8 10.16 21.93 -27.87
CA ILE A 8 9.36 20.74 -28.20
C ILE A 8 10.00 19.47 -27.64
N PHE A 9 11.34 19.36 -27.71
CA PHE A 9 12.07 18.22 -27.16
C PHE A 9 12.00 18.18 -25.62
N LEU A 10 12.09 19.35 -24.96
CA LEU A 10 11.97 19.47 -23.51
C LEU A 10 10.57 19.03 -23.00
N TYR A 11 9.51 19.39 -23.73
CA TYR A 11 8.14 19.01 -23.36
C TYR A 11 7.87 17.50 -23.49
N LEU A 12 8.57 16.81 -24.38
CA LEU A 12 8.37 15.38 -24.64
C LEU A 12 9.10 14.46 -23.64
N VAL A 13 10.14 14.97 -22.95
CA VAL A 13 10.92 14.19 -21.96
C VAL A 13 10.37 14.33 -20.53
N ILE A 14 9.69 15.42 -20.20
CA ILE A 14 9.12 15.64 -18.85
C ILE A 14 8.13 14.53 -18.41
N PRO A 15 7.20 14.02 -19.25
CA PRO A 15 6.23 13.02 -18.78
C PRO A 15 6.84 11.64 -18.49
N THR A 16 8.02 11.30 -19.01
CA THR A 16 8.61 9.96 -18.80
C THR A 16 9.19 9.79 -17.39
N VAL A 17 9.66 10.86 -16.77
CA VAL A 17 10.20 10.84 -15.39
C VAL A 17 9.08 10.67 -14.37
N ALA A 18 7.88 11.19 -14.65
CA ALA A 18 6.72 11.12 -13.77
C ALA A 18 6.09 9.71 -13.69
N LEU A 19 6.31 8.85 -14.69
CA LEU A 19 5.77 7.48 -14.73
C LEU A 19 6.66 6.44 -14.02
N CYS A 20 7.85 6.84 -13.57
CA CYS A 20 8.79 5.97 -12.84
C CYS A 20 8.72 6.25 -11.33
N GLN A 21 7.56 6.02 -10.71
CA GLN A 21 7.40 6.14 -9.27
C GLN A 21 7.53 4.76 -8.59
N THR A 22 8.51 4.62 -7.70
CA THR A 22 8.59 3.50 -6.74
C THR A 22 7.41 3.57 -5.78
N LYS A 23 6.76 2.43 -5.47
CA LYS A 23 5.73 2.38 -4.41
C LYS A 23 6.32 2.87 -3.09
N SER A 24 5.68 3.86 -2.49
CA SER A 24 6.03 4.44 -1.19
C SER A 24 4.82 4.42 -0.25
N TYR A 25 5.07 4.31 1.05
CA TYR A 25 4.05 4.39 2.09
C TYR A 25 4.54 5.30 3.21
N THR A 26 3.68 6.19 3.71
CA THR A 26 3.99 7.08 4.83
C THR A 26 3.38 6.52 6.10
N ALA A 27 4.21 5.95 6.97
CA ALA A 27 3.76 5.47 8.27
C ALA A 27 3.59 6.64 9.26
N LEU A 28 2.55 6.56 10.09
CA LEU A 28 2.32 7.52 11.17
C LEU A 28 2.91 6.99 12.49
N ARG A 29 3.40 7.90 13.33
CA ARG A 29 3.82 7.55 14.68
C ARG A 29 2.57 7.29 15.55
N ALA A 30 2.54 6.15 16.23
CA ALA A 30 1.48 5.80 17.16
C ALA A 30 1.59 6.64 18.44
N GLY A 31 0.46 7.13 18.94
CA GLY A 31 0.38 7.78 20.25
C GLY A 31 0.46 6.77 21.40
N GLU A 32 -0.22 5.63 21.23
CA GLU A 32 -0.17 4.46 22.09
C GLU A 32 0.07 3.22 21.23
N ALA A 33 0.88 2.28 21.74
CA ALA A 33 1.17 1.04 21.05
C ALA A 33 -0.09 0.17 20.92
N PRO A 34 -0.39 -0.37 19.72
CA PRO A 34 -1.53 -1.28 19.55
C PRO A 34 -1.30 -2.60 20.28
N ARG A 35 -2.39 -3.26 20.65
CA ARG A 35 -2.29 -4.60 21.25
C ARG A 35 -2.12 -5.64 20.15
N ILE A 36 -1.14 -6.54 20.30
CA ILE A 36 -0.86 -7.59 19.32
C ILE A 36 -1.75 -8.81 19.58
N ASP A 37 -3.05 -8.64 19.35
CA ASP A 37 -4.08 -9.68 19.57
C ASP A 37 -4.92 -9.99 18.32
N GLY A 38 -4.64 -9.32 17.20
CA GLY A 38 -5.37 -9.47 15.94
C GLY A 38 -6.65 -8.62 15.84
N HIS A 39 -7.01 -7.86 16.88
CA HIS A 39 -8.13 -6.92 16.84
C HIS A 39 -7.64 -5.54 16.43
N LEU A 40 -8.10 -5.04 15.28
CA LEU A 40 -7.67 -3.76 14.71
C LEU A 40 -8.51 -2.57 15.21
N GLY A 41 -8.85 -2.57 16.50
CA GLY A 41 -9.72 -1.57 17.13
C GLY A 41 -8.99 -0.38 17.75
N ASP A 42 -7.68 -0.50 17.97
CA ASP A 42 -6.86 0.54 18.60
C ASP A 42 -6.86 1.86 17.79
N GLU A 43 -6.75 2.98 18.49
CA GLU A 43 -6.86 4.34 17.91
C GLU A 43 -5.85 4.59 16.78
N CYS A 44 -4.63 4.06 16.90
CA CYS A 44 -3.58 4.23 15.89
C CYS A 44 -3.99 3.73 14.49
N TRP A 45 -4.92 2.77 14.41
CA TRP A 45 -5.41 2.22 13.14
C TRP A 45 -6.50 3.07 12.47
N GLN A 46 -7.11 4.00 13.19
CA GLN A 46 -8.22 4.83 12.69
C GLN A 46 -7.71 6.04 11.90
N HIS A 47 -6.51 6.51 12.20
CA HIS A 47 -5.91 7.70 11.59
C HIS A 47 -4.88 7.41 10.49
N THR A 48 -4.48 6.16 10.35
CA THR A 48 -3.50 5.74 9.33
C THR A 48 -4.17 5.40 8.00
N GLU A 49 -3.41 5.56 6.91
CA GLU A 49 -3.86 5.21 5.57
C GLU A 49 -3.84 3.69 5.39
N TRP A 50 -4.98 3.11 4.99
CA TRP A 50 -5.05 1.72 4.57
C TRP A 50 -4.67 1.62 3.09
N ALA A 51 -3.46 1.14 2.82
CA ALA A 51 -2.96 0.93 1.48
C ALA A 51 -3.25 -0.49 0.98
N GLY A 52 -3.10 -0.71 -0.33
CA GLY A 52 -3.36 -1.99 -0.96
C GLY A 52 -2.71 -2.09 -2.33
N ASP A 53 -3.53 -2.46 -3.33
CA ASP A 53 -3.11 -2.66 -4.71
C ASP A 53 -1.99 -3.69 -4.83
N PHE A 54 -2.15 -4.81 -4.12
CA PHE A 54 -1.30 -5.97 -4.33
C PHE A 54 -1.51 -6.52 -5.73
N ILE A 55 -0.43 -7.01 -6.34
CA ILE A 55 -0.49 -7.77 -7.57
C ILE A 55 -0.40 -9.25 -7.24
N GLN A 56 -1.13 -10.06 -7.98
CA GLN A 56 -1.13 -11.49 -7.78
C GLN A 56 0.22 -12.08 -8.24
N TYR A 57 0.82 -12.89 -7.38
CA TYR A 57 2.02 -13.64 -7.73
C TYR A 57 1.67 -14.96 -8.43
N GLU A 58 0.72 -15.70 -7.85
CA GLU A 58 0.18 -16.97 -8.36
C GLU A 58 -1.33 -17.01 -8.17
N PRO A 59 -2.10 -17.76 -8.98
CA PRO A 59 -1.65 -18.62 -10.10
C PRO A 59 -1.44 -17.86 -11.41
N VAL A 60 -1.99 -16.65 -11.54
CA VAL A 60 -1.79 -15.78 -12.70
C VAL A 60 -0.92 -14.59 -12.27
N PRO A 61 0.38 -14.59 -12.60
CA PRO A 61 1.28 -13.51 -12.24
C PRO A 61 0.85 -12.16 -12.82
N HIS A 62 1.02 -11.09 -12.04
CA HIS A 62 0.74 -9.70 -12.40
C HIS A 62 -0.74 -9.36 -12.64
N ALA A 63 -1.66 -10.30 -12.41
CA ALA A 63 -3.09 -10.01 -12.40
C ALA A 63 -3.52 -9.25 -11.13
N PRO A 64 -4.70 -8.60 -11.12
CA PRO A 64 -5.35 -8.19 -9.88
C PRO A 64 -5.54 -9.39 -8.94
N PRO A 65 -5.51 -9.18 -7.60
CA PRO A 65 -5.62 -10.27 -6.65
C PRO A 65 -7.07 -10.79 -6.62
N SER A 66 -7.22 -12.11 -6.47
CA SER A 66 -8.53 -12.76 -6.36
C SER A 66 -9.31 -12.38 -5.10
N GLN A 67 -8.58 -12.03 -4.02
CA GLN A 67 -9.12 -11.52 -2.76
C GLN A 67 -8.33 -10.26 -2.38
N GLN A 68 -9.04 -9.21 -1.95
CA GLN A 68 -8.39 -7.94 -1.62
C GLN A 68 -7.61 -8.07 -0.31
N THR A 69 -6.38 -7.57 -0.30
CA THR A 69 -5.59 -7.39 0.92
C THR A 69 -5.31 -5.91 1.12
N LEU A 70 -5.57 -5.42 2.32
CA LEU A 70 -5.21 -4.06 2.74
C LEU A 70 -4.17 -4.15 3.86
N TYR A 71 -3.31 -3.14 3.95
CA TYR A 71 -2.35 -3.02 5.02
C TYR A 71 -2.26 -1.59 5.54
N ALA A 72 -1.85 -1.47 6.80
CA ALA A 72 -1.50 -0.20 7.40
C ALA A 72 -0.23 -0.37 8.25
N ILE A 73 0.59 0.67 8.31
CA ILE A 73 1.84 0.66 9.07
C ILE A 73 1.87 1.88 9.99
N VAL A 74 2.17 1.64 11.26
CA VAL A 74 2.45 2.67 12.26
C VAL A 74 3.71 2.30 13.03
N TYR A 75 4.31 3.23 13.75
CA TYR A 75 5.54 2.97 14.50
C TYR A 75 5.60 3.76 15.81
N ASP A 76 6.41 3.33 16.76
CA ASP A 76 6.84 4.12 17.91
C ASP A 76 8.38 4.16 17.97
N ASP A 77 8.95 4.52 19.12
CA ASP A 77 10.41 4.65 19.25
C ASP A 77 11.14 3.29 19.17
N ASP A 78 10.43 2.18 19.46
CA ASP A 78 11.02 0.86 19.63
C ASP A 78 10.54 -0.15 18.57
N ASN A 79 9.36 0.07 17.96
CA ASN A 79 8.67 -0.93 17.15
C ASN A 79 8.05 -0.37 15.86
N LEU A 80 7.97 -1.26 14.86
CA LEU A 80 7.14 -1.10 13.67
C LEU A 80 5.94 -2.04 13.76
N TYR A 81 4.74 -1.50 13.67
CA TYR A 81 3.49 -2.25 13.72
C TYR A 81 2.88 -2.33 12.33
N VAL A 82 2.61 -3.55 11.88
CA VAL A 82 2.02 -3.81 10.56
C VAL A 82 0.68 -4.51 10.76
N ALA A 83 -0.40 -3.87 10.34
CA ALA A 83 -1.73 -4.45 10.33
C ALA A 83 -2.08 -4.91 8.92
N ILE A 84 -2.70 -6.08 8.80
CA ILE A 84 -3.13 -6.67 7.53
C ILE A 84 -4.61 -7.04 7.64
N LYS A 85 -5.41 -6.62 6.66
CA LYS A 85 -6.79 -7.07 6.46
C LYS A 85 -6.83 -7.94 5.21
N ALA A 86 -6.99 -9.25 5.39
CA ALA A 86 -7.27 -10.19 4.31
C ALA A 86 -8.79 -10.26 4.12
N LEU A 87 -9.32 -9.56 3.12
CA LEU A 87 -10.75 -9.48 2.87
C LEU A 87 -11.17 -10.69 2.03
N ASP A 88 -11.79 -11.67 2.69
CA ASP A 88 -12.37 -12.85 2.04
C ASP A 88 -13.81 -12.55 1.61
N SER A 89 -14.13 -12.76 0.33
CA SER A 89 -15.47 -12.60 -0.20
C SER A 89 -16.45 -13.71 0.21
N ILE A 90 -15.94 -14.84 0.73
CA ILE A 90 -16.72 -15.99 1.19
C ILE A 90 -16.29 -16.40 2.62
N PRO A 91 -16.45 -15.51 3.62
CA PRO A 91 -15.96 -15.77 4.97
C PRO A 91 -16.65 -16.95 5.68
N ALA A 92 -17.83 -17.36 5.20
CA ALA A 92 -18.57 -18.50 5.74
C ALA A 92 -17.88 -19.85 5.47
N GLU A 93 -16.97 -19.93 4.49
CA GLU A 93 -16.23 -21.15 4.15
C GLU A 93 -14.90 -21.29 4.91
N ILE A 94 -14.56 -20.30 5.76
CA ILE A 94 -13.34 -20.34 6.56
C ILE A 94 -13.45 -21.47 7.59
N VAL A 95 -12.60 -22.49 7.43
CA VAL A 95 -12.51 -23.62 8.36
C VAL A 95 -11.42 -23.40 9.41
N ARG A 96 -11.74 -23.70 10.66
CA ARG A 96 -10.74 -23.76 11.73
C ARG A 96 -9.91 -25.04 11.58
N ARG A 97 -8.60 -24.89 11.47
CA ARG A 97 -7.64 -26.00 11.48
C ARG A 97 -6.84 -26.02 12.78
#